data_AF-A0A0R3FKW5-F1
#
_entry.id   AF-A0A0R3FKW5-F1
#
_cell.length_a   1.000
_cell.length_b   1.000
_cell.length_c   1.000
_cell.angle_alpha   90.00
_cell.angle_beta   90.00
_cell.angle_gamma   90.00
#
_symmetry.space_group_name_H-M   'P 1'
#
loop_
_entity.id
_entity.type
_entity.pdbx_description
1 polymer ?
#
loop_
_entity_poly.entity_id
_entity_poly.type
_entity_poly.pdbx_seq_one_letter_code
_entity_poly.pdbx_strand_id
1 'polypeptide(L)'
;MSDEPSDAQKLIAEVMVTHALVYDDWAVVDADFYTCACGWHLSTSASVHDHAAHVAAEVDKALGGLNRTWAAVFPDGSYMTPYHEVWNFHPNKSARELAEGDVAEYEDTTLKAQWVSGWTVTE
;
A
#
# COMPACT_ATOMS: atom_id res chain seq x y z
N MET A 1 -12.52 -3.99 20.81
CA MET A 1 -11.43 -3.79 19.84
C MET A 1 -10.34 -4.76 20.24
N SER A 2 -9.82 -5.56 19.30
CA SER A 2 -8.69 -6.45 19.60
C SER A 2 -7.45 -5.58 19.78
N ASP A 3 -6.65 -5.85 20.81
CA ASP A 3 -5.35 -5.21 21.00
C ASP A 3 -4.28 -5.79 20.05
N GLU A 4 -4.62 -6.83 19.29
CA GLU A 4 -3.74 -7.43 18.30
C GLU A 4 -3.68 -6.58 17.01
N PRO A 5 -2.48 -6.24 16.52
CA PRO A 5 -2.33 -5.56 15.24
C PRO A 5 -2.90 -6.40 14.09
N SER A 6 -3.51 -5.74 13.10
CA SER A 6 -3.91 -6.41 11.86
C SER A 6 -2.69 -6.91 11.08
N ASP A 7 -2.87 -7.88 10.20
CA ASP A 7 -1.75 -8.42 9.40
C ASP A 7 -1.12 -7.34 8.50
N ALA A 8 -1.92 -6.39 8.00
CA ALA A 8 -1.39 -5.21 7.31
C ALA A 8 -0.50 -4.36 8.23
N GLN A 9 -0.89 -4.15 9.50
CA GLN A 9 -0.07 -3.42 10.47
C GLN A 9 1.22 -4.16 10.80
N LYS A 10 1.18 -5.50 10.89
CA LYS A 10 2.38 -6.34 11.08
C LYS A 10 3.33 -6.21 9.89
N LEU A 11 2.81 -6.30 8.66
CA LEU A 11 3.61 -6.13 7.43
C LEU A 11 4.23 -4.73 7.33
N ILE A 12 3.46 -3.68 7.60
CA ILE A 12 3.97 -2.30 7.61
C ILE A 12 5.09 -2.15 8.66
N ALA A 13 4.89 -2.69 9.86
CA ALA A 13 5.89 -2.64 10.92
C ALA A 13 7.20 -3.35 10.52
N GLU A 14 7.10 -4.51 9.85
CA GLU A 14 8.26 -5.22 9.32
C GLU A 14 9.04 -4.34 8.32
N VAL A 15 8.36 -3.74 7.35
CA VAL A 15 8.99 -2.82 6.38
C VAL A 15 9.67 -1.65 7.08
N MET A 16 9.03 -1.05 8.09
CA MET A 16 9.63 0.05 8.83
C MET A 16 10.91 -0.35 9.56
N VAL A 17 10.96 -1.57 10.11
CA VAL A 17 12.16 -2.09 10.79
C VAL A 17 13.28 -2.39 9.80
N THR A 18 12.98 -3.04 8.67
CA THR A 18 13.99 -3.37 7.66
C THR A 18 14.49 -2.15 6.87
N HIS A 19 13.76 -1.03 6.96
CA HIS A 19 14.12 0.25 6.35
C HIS A 19 14.42 1.33 7.41
N ALA A 20 14.82 0.91 8.61
CA ALA A 20 15.23 1.85 9.65
C ALA A 20 16.41 2.72 9.19
N LEU A 21 16.44 3.97 9.67
CA LEU A 21 17.57 4.86 9.47
C LEU A 21 18.72 4.39 10.37
N VAL A 22 19.86 4.05 9.78
CA VAL A 22 21.06 3.62 10.49
C VAL A 22 22.17 4.65 10.31
N TYR A 23 22.98 4.79 11.36
CA TYR A 23 24.19 5.61 11.32
C TYR A 23 25.31 4.80 10.67
N ASP A 24 25.95 5.36 9.64
CA ASP A 24 27.09 4.72 9.01
C ASP A 24 28.39 5.11 9.72
N ASP A 25 28.88 4.22 10.59
CA ASP A 25 30.15 4.38 11.32
C ASP A 25 31.39 4.48 10.39
N TRP A 26 31.25 4.15 9.10
CA TRP A 26 32.33 4.23 8.11
C TRP A 26 32.40 5.57 7.38
N ALA A 27 31.55 6.54 7.77
CA ALA A 27 31.61 7.92 7.29
C ALA A 27 32.93 8.59 7.72
N VAL A 28 33.91 8.48 6.85
CA VAL A 28 35.21 9.15 6.92
C VAL A 28 34.97 10.66 7.10
N VAL A 29 35.35 11.20 8.26
CA VAL A 29 35.57 12.63 8.62
C VAL A 29 34.90 13.65 7.67
N ASP A 30 33.84 14.30 8.16
CA ASP A 30 33.13 15.50 7.62
C ASP A 30 31.75 15.35 6.93
N ALA A 31 31.09 14.20 6.97
CA ALA A 31 29.67 14.15 6.60
C ALA A 31 28.87 13.11 7.40
N ASP A 32 27.81 13.55 8.07
CA ASP A 32 26.82 12.69 8.71
C ASP A 32 26.05 11.91 7.63
N PHE A 33 26.59 10.76 7.21
CA PHE A 33 25.91 9.87 6.29
C PHE A 33 24.95 8.97 7.06
N TYR A 34 23.67 9.31 7.00
CA TYR A 34 22.62 8.37 7.34
C TYR A 34 22.39 7.43 6.15
N THR A 35 22.13 6.16 6.43
CA THR A 35 21.74 5.20 5.40
C THR A 35 20.47 4.48 5.83
N CYS A 36 19.68 4.03 4.87
CA CYS A 36 18.60 3.10 5.14
C CYS A 36 19.19 1.70 5.33
N ALA A 37 18.67 0.92 6.28
CA ALA A 37 19.14 -0.45 6.54
C ALA A 37 19.03 -1.38 5.31
N CYS A 38 18.21 -1.04 4.30
CA CYS A 38 18.16 -1.75 3.03
C CYS A 38 19.31 -1.43 2.06
N GLY A 39 20.25 -0.55 2.44
CA GLY A 39 21.36 -0.09 1.60
C GLY A 39 21.05 1.14 0.74
N TRP A 40 19.86 1.73 0.88
CA TRP A 40 19.56 3.01 0.22
C TRP A 40 20.30 4.15 0.92
N HIS A 41 21.18 4.83 0.18
CA HIS A 41 22.00 5.92 0.71
C HIS A 41 21.27 7.25 0.60
N LEU A 42 21.25 8.01 1.70
CA LEU A 42 20.87 9.41 1.67
C LEU A 42 22.03 10.19 1.01
N SER A 43 21.72 11.02 0.02
CA SER A 43 22.72 11.96 -0.50
C SER A 43 23.11 12.96 0.61
N THR A 44 24.25 13.63 0.47
CA THR A 44 24.70 14.65 1.44
C THR A 44 23.73 15.84 1.58
N SER A 45 22.76 15.98 0.66
CA SER A 45 21.69 16.97 0.71
C SER A 45 20.33 16.37 1.08
N ALA A 46 20.24 15.07 1.27
CA ALA A 46 18.99 14.39 1.56
C ALA A 46 18.60 14.63 3.02
N SER A 47 17.32 14.92 3.21
CA SER A 47 16.68 15.16 4.49
C SER A 47 16.05 13.88 5.02
N VAL A 48 15.65 13.90 6.29
CA VAL A 48 14.77 12.86 6.88
C VAL A 48 13.47 12.66 6.09
N HIS A 49 13.03 13.66 5.30
CA HIS A 49 11.87 13.51 4.43
C HIS A 49 12.14 12.60 3.23
N ASP A 50 13.38 12.56 2.72
CA ASP A 50 13.75 11.68 1.62
C ASP A 50 13.80 10.22 2.06
N HIS A 51 14.27 9.97 3.30
CA HIS A 51 14.15 8.64 3.92
C HIS A 51 12.68 8.25 4.14
N ALA A 52 11.85 9.15 4.67
CA ALA A 52 10.43 8.87 4.84
C ALA A 52 9.72 8.56 3.50
N ALA A 53 10.06 9.29 2.44
CA ALA A 53 9.54 9.03 1.09
C ALA A 53 10.00 7.66 0.54
N HIS A 54 11.25 7.29 0.79
CA HIS A 54 11.76 5.96 0.45
C HIS A 54 11.00 4.85 1.20
N VAL A 55 10.86 4.96 2.53
CA VAL A 55 10.11 3.98 3.34
C VAL A 55 8.65 3.88 2.89
N ALA A 56 8.01 5.00 2.57
CA ALA A 56 6.64 5.00 2.06
C ALA A 56 6.49 4.21 0.74
N ALA A 57 7.48 4.29 -0.16
CA ALA A 57 7.48 3.52 -1.39
C ALA A 57 7.67 2.01 -1.13
N GLU A 58 8.48 1.63 -0.14
CA GLU A 58 8.66 0.22 0.23
C GLU A 58 7.41 -0.36 0.91
N VAL A 59 6.71 0.45 1.71
CA VAL A 59 5.39 0.08 2.27
C VAL A 59 4.38 -0.14 1.15
N ASP A 60 4.32 0.76 0.18
CA ASP A 60 3.43 0.63 -0.98
C ASP A 60 3.68 -0.67 -1.75
N LYS A 61 4.95 -1.00 -2.03
CA LYS A 61 5.34 -2.25 -2.69
C LYS A 61 4.96 -3.49 -1.86
N ALA A 62 5.20 -3.47 -0.55
CA ALA A 62 4.85 -4.59 0.32
C ALA A 62 3.33 -4.83 0.35
N LEU A 63 2.55 -3.75 0.29
CA LEU A 63 1.11 -3.79 0.12
C LEU A 63 0.69 -4.07 -1.34
N GLY A 64 1.55 -4.64 -2.18
CA GLY A 64 1.25 -5.00 -3.57
C GLY A 64 0.98 -3.81 -4.50
N GLY A 65 1.35 -2.60 -4.08
CA GLY A 65 1.11 -1.35 -4.79
C GLY A 65 -0.33 -0.84 -4.62
N LEU A 66 -0.46 0.42 -4.23
CA LEU A 66 -1.72 1.14 -4.24
C LEU A 66 -2.09 1.49 -5.68
N ASN A 67 -3.23 0.99 -6.12
CA ASN A 67 -3.75 1.24 -7.45
C ASN A 67 -5.13 1.90 -7.36
N ARG A 68 -5.40 2.86 -8.25
CA ARG A 68 -6.76 3.39 -8.40
C ARG A 68 -7.58 2.39 -9.20
N THR A 69 -8.68 1.95 -8.61
CA THR A 69 -9.65 1.08 -9.28
C THR A 69 -11.06 1.64 -9.14
N TRP A 70 -12.01 1.12 -9.91
CA TRP A 70 -13.43 1.45 -9.78
C TRP A 70 -14.11 0.44 -8.86
N ALA A 71 -15.03 0.90 -8.04
CA ALA A 71 -15.77 0.09 -7.09
C ALA A 71 -17.22 0.58 -6.94
N ALA A 72 -18.12 -0.33 -6.60
CA ALA A 72 -19.44 0.00 -6.08
C ALA A 72 -19.30 0.38 -4.60
N VAL A 73 -19.76 1.58 -4.24
CA VAL A 73 -19.61 2.15 -2.90
C VAL A 73 -20.96 2.34 -2.26
N PHE A 74 -21.15 1.73 -1.09
CA PHE A 74 -22.36 1.85 -0.27
C PHE A 74 -22.47 3.23 0.39
N PRO A 75 -23.66 3.62 0.87
CA PRO A 75 -23.88 4.91 1.55
C PRO A 75 -23.01 5.12 2.81
N ASP A 76 -22.61 4.04 3.48
CA ASP A 76 -21.74 4.06 4.67
C ASP A 76 -20.24 4.20 4.32
N GLY A 77 -19.90 4.20 3.03
CA GLY A 77 -18.53 4.33 2.53
C GLY A 77 -17.78 3.00 2.40
N SER A 78 -18.37 1.88 2.82
CA SER A 78 -17.87 0.56 2.48
C SER A 78 -17.98 0.33 0.97
N TYR A 79 -17.18 -0.57 0.41
CA TYR A 79 -17.14 -0.79 -1.03
C TYR A 79 -16.86 -2.24 -1.38
N MET A 80 -17.42 -2.66 -2.51
CA MET A 80 -17.12 -3.94 -3.12
C MET A 80 -15.87 -3.78 -3.96
N THR A 81 -14.82 -4.55 -3.67
CA THR A 81 -13.64 -4.52 -4.52
C THR A 81 -13.99 -5.21 -5.84
N PRO A 82 -13.48 -4.71 -6.98
CA PRO A 82 -13.65 -5.40 -8.27
C PRO A 82 -12.93 -6.76 -8.31
N TYR A 83 -12.24 -7.14 -7.22
CA TYR A 83 -11.49 -8.37 -7.07
C TYR A 83 -12.04 -9.26 -5.93
N HIS A 84 -13.25 -9.00 -5.42
CA HIS A 84 -13.83 -9.80 -4.35
C HIS A 84 -14.04 -11.25 -4.81
N GLU A 85 -13.86 -12.18 -3.87
CA GLU A 85 -13.43 -13.60 -3.98
C GLU A 85 -14.17 -14.50 -4.98
N VAL A 86 -15.25 -14.05 -5.62
CA VAL A 86 -16.02 -14.84 -6.59
C VAL A 86 -15.53 -14.63 -8.04
N TRP A 87 -14.77 -13.56 -8.32
CA TRP A 87 -14.50 -13.12 -9.70
C TRP A 87 -13.03 -12.98 -10.07
N ASN A 88 -12.18 -13.84 -9.49
CA ASN A 88 -10.73 -13.80 -9.68
C ASN A 88 -10.24 -13.92 -11.14
N PHE A 89 -11.08 -14.18 -12.14
CA PHE A 89 -10.69 -14.05 -13.54
C PHE A 89 -11.89 -13.65 -14.43
N HIS A 90 -12.06 -12.34 -14.63
CA HIS A 90 -12.68 -11.83 -15.85
C HIS A 90 -11.58 -11.34 -16.80
N PRO A 91 -10.92 -12.23 -17.56
CA PRO A 91 -9.83 -11.83 -18.46
C PRO A 91 -10.25 -10.81 -19.52
N ASN A 92 -11.57 -10.64 -19.73
CA ASN A 92 -12.14 -9.78 -20.76
C ASN A 92 -12.94 -8.59 -20.19
N LYS A 93 -12.93 -8.34 -18.88
CA LYS A 93 -13.62 -7.19 -18.28
C LYS A 93 -12.66 -6.34 -17.46
N SER A 94 -12.77 -5.03 -17.63
CA SER A 94 -12.10 -4.06 -16.79
C SER A 94 -12.73 -4.00 -15.40
N ALA A 95 -11.95 -3.56 -14.40
CA ALA A 95 -12.46 -3.33 -13.04
C ALA A 95 -13.67 -2.36 -13.00
N ARG A 96 -13.75 -1.44 -13.97
CA ARG A 96 -14.91 -0.55 -14.11
C ARG A 96 -16.17 -1.28 -14.52
N GLU A 97 -16.08 -2.17 -15.51
CA GLU A 97 -17.23 -2.96 -15.96
C GLU A 97 -17.75 -3.90 -14.87
N LEU A 98 -16.86 -4.41 -14.02
CA LEU A 98 -17.25 -5.20 -12.85
C LEU A 98 -18.00 -4.34 -11.83
N ALA A 99 -17.44 -3.19 -11.47
CA ALA A 99 -18.08 -2.27 -10.53
C ALA A 99 -19.40 -1.69 -11.07
N GLU A 100 -19.54 -1.49 -12.38
CA GLU A 100 -20.81 -1.10 -13.01
C GLU A 100 -21.87 -2.20 -12.91
N GLY A 101 -21.46 -3.47 -12.99
CA GLY A 101 -22.31 -4.62 -12.72
C GLY A 101 -22.78 -4.65 -11.26
N ASP A 102 -21.86 -4.47 -10.32
CA ASP A 102 -22.18 -4.41 -8.88
C ASP A 102 -23.16 -3.26 -8.58
N VAL A 103 -22.97 -2.09 -9.18
CA VAL A 103 -23.89 -0.94 -9.01
C VAL A 103 -25.29 -1.22 -9.55
N ALA A 104 -25.40 -2.04 -10.60
CA ALA A 104 -26.70 -2.44 -11.14
C ALA A 104 -27.40 -3.49 -10.26
N GLU A 105 -26.65 -4.29 -9.51
CA GLU A 105 -27.17 -5.36 -8.65
C GLU A 105 -27.54 -4.86 -7.24
N TYR A 106 -26.74 -3.96 -6.67
CA TYR A 106 -26.91 -3.48 -5.30
C TYR A 106 -27.54 -2.08 -5.27
N GLU A 107 -28.82 -2.03 -4.89
CA GLU A 107 -29.54 -0.78 -4.61
C GLU A 107 -28.74 0.10 -3.63
N ASP A 108 -28.76 1.41 -3.87
CA ASP A 108 -28.04 2.45 -3.09
C ASP A 108 -26.51 2.49 -3.21
N THR A 109 -25.89 1.65 -4.03
CA THR A 109 -24.45 1.78 -4.32
C THR A 109 -24.18 2.81 -5.43
N THR A 110 -22.99 3.41 -5.39
CA THR A 110 -22.54 4.38 -6.39
C THR A 110 -21.18 4.02 -6.94
N LEU A 111 -20.99 4.20 -8.25
CA LEU A 111 -19.73 3.95 -8.91
C LEU A 111 -18.71 5.04 -8.53
N LYS A 112 -17.62 4.66 -7.85
CA LYS A 112 -16.53 5.59 -7.49
C LYS A 112 -15.15 4.98 -7.72
N ALA A 113 -14.16 5.85 -7.94
CA ALA A 113 -12.77 5.44 -7.96
C ALA A 113 -12.23 5.35 -6.52
N GLN A 114 -11.66 4.21 -6.14
CA GLN A 114 -11.05 3.92 -4.85
C GLN A 114 -9.59 3.52 -4.99
N TRP A 115 -8.78 3.81 -3.97
CA TRP A 115 -7.44 3.25 -3.84
C TRP A 115 -7.55 1.86 -3.21
N VAL A 116 -6.95 0.87 -3.85
CA VAL A 116 -6.90 -0.50 -3.34
C VAL A 116 -5.46 -0.99 -3.29
N SER A 117 -5.16 -1.75 -2.24
CA SER A 117 -3.92 -2.51 -2.08
C SER A 117 -3.95 -3.73 -3.02
N GLY A 118 -2.83 -4.02 -3.67
CA GLY A 118 -2.66 -5.25 -4.45
C GLY A 118 -2.29 -6.46 -3.59
N TRP A 119 -2.05 -6.26 -2.29
CA TRP A 119 -1.74 -7.34 -1.36
C TRP A 119 -2.93 -8.27 -1.17
N THR A 120 -2.67 -9.57 -1.30
CA THR A 120 -3.64 -10.63 -1.09
C THR A 120 -3.17 -11.48 0.07
N VAL A 121 -4.09 -11.82 0.97
CA VAL A 121 -3.84 -12.81 2.03
C VAL A 121 -4.13 -14.17 1.42
N THR A 122 -3.15 -15.07 1.47
CA THR A 122 -3.38 -16.49 1.16
C THR A 122 -3.65 -17.19 2.47
N GLU A 123 -4.84 -17.77 2.62
CA GLU A 123 -5.18 -18.65 3.75
C GLU A 123 -4.47 -20.01 3.65
#